data_AF-A0AAE1J4F2-F1
#
_entry.id   AF-A0AAE1J4F2-F1
#
_cell.length_a   1.000
_cell.length_b   1.000
_cell.length_c   1.000
_cell.angle_alpha   90.00
_cell.angle_beta   90.00
_cell.angle_gamma   90.00
#
_symmetry.space_group_name_H-M   'P 1'
#
loop_
_entity.id
_entity.type
_entity.pdbx_description
1 polymer ?
#
loop_
_entity_poly.entity_id
_entity_poly.type
_entity_poly.pdbx_seq_one_letter_code
_entity_poly.pdbx_strand_id
1 'polypeptide(L)'
;MAEEEANKPQTQPQPQPQTVSEPAVPSLPPVKESDSAKEDSPNGVVQAPPSTVQKVADPPAKNNSKDSVDRDSALARVVTEKRLALIKAWEDNEKTKVDNKAYKKHSAVGLWEDSKKASVEAQLKKIEEKLEKKKAQYVEKKKNKIAGIHQLAEEKRATVEAQRKEEFLKIEETASKFRASGYTPRRFLACFSA
;
A
#
# COMPACT_ATOMS: atom_id res chain seq x y z
N MET A 1 -23.94 -76.22 -2.30
CA MET A 1 -23.86 -75.24 -1.21
C MET A 1 -22.75 -74.27 -1.61
N ALA A 2 -22.93 -73.30 -2.50
CA ALA A 2 -24.04 -72.36 -2.70
C ALA A 2 -24.31 -71.54 -1.45
N GLU A 3 -23.42 -70.59 -1.16
CA GLU A 3 -23.77 -69.38 -0.42
C GLU A 3 -23.19 -68.18 -1.19
N GLU A 4 -24.13 -67.52 -1.85
CA GLU A 4 -24.08 -66.24 -2.52
C GLU A 4 -24.35 -65.20 -1.44
N GLU A 5 -23.37 -64.34 -1.12
CA GLU A 5 -23.61 -63.21 -0.22
C GLU A 5 -23.59 -61.89 -0.99
N ALA A 6 -24.69 -61.17 -0.81
CA ALA A 6 -25.17 -60.07 -1.60
C ALA A 6 -24.33 -58.79 -1.42
N ASN A 7 -24.05 -58.16 -2.55
CA ASN A 7 -23.34 -56.89 -2.66
C ASN A 7 -24.31 -55.71 -2.71
N LYS A 8 -24.33 -54.89 -1.64
CA LYS A 8 -24.48 -53.41 -1.60
C LYS A 8 -24.45 -52.96 -0.13
N PRO A 9 -24.14 -51.68 0.22
CA PRO A 9 -24.21 -50.44 -0.56
C PRO A 9 -22.85 -49.70 -0.58
N GLN A 10 -22.61 -48.67 -1.39
CA GLN A 10 -23.00 -47.29 -1.04
C GLN A 10 -22.41 -46.37 -2.10
N THR A 11 -23.29 -45.67 -2.82
CA THR A 11 -22.95 -44.60 -3.75
C THR A 11 -22.26 -43.48 -2.98
N GLN A 12 -20.96 -43.25 -3.21
CA GLN A 12 -20.31 -42.02 -2.79
C GLN A 12 -20.75 -40.87 -3.71
N PRO A 13 -21.09 -39.68 -3.18
CA PRO A 13 -21.45 -38.54 -4.00
C PRO A 13 -20.24 -38.01 -4.76
N GLN A 14 -20.41 -37.75 -6.06
CA GLN A 14 -19.53 -36.88 -6.83
C GLN A 14 -19.41 -35.51 -6.14
N PRO A 15 -18.22 -34.90 -6.04
CA PRO A 15 -18.11 -33.51 -5.65
C PRO A 15 -18.58 -32.64 -6.82
N GLN A 16 -19.79 -32.10 -6.71
CA GLN A 16 -20.23 -30.99 -7.55
C GLN A 16 -19.40 -29.73 -7.21
N PRO A 17 -19.16 -28.82 -8.19
CA PRO A 17 -18.43 -27.58 -7.95
C PRO A 17 -19.23 -26.72 -6.96
N GLN A 18 -18.64 -26.46 -5.79
CA GLN A 18 -19.19 -25.44 -4.91
C GLN A 18 -18.95 -24.08 -5.55
N THR A 19 -20.02 -23.50 -6.09
CA THR A 19 -20.14 -22.07 -6.36
C THR A 19 -20.01 -21.36 -5.01
N VAL A 20 -18.81 -20.88 -4.70
CA VAL A 20 -18.58 -20.08 -3.49
C VAL A 20 -19.17 -18.71 -3.76
N SER A 21 -20.33 -18.49 -3.15
CA SER A 21 -20.98 -17.19 -3.05
C SER A 21 -20.02 -16.15 -2.48
N GLU A 22 -20.00 -15.04 -3.21
CA GLU A 22 -19.39 -13.76 -2.92
C GLU A 22 -19.61 -13.32 -1.46
N PRO A 23 -18.54 -12.99 -0.68
CA PRO A 23 -18.73 -12.46 0.65
C PRO A 23 -19.19 -11.00 0.59
N ALA A 24 -20.40 -10.80 1.10
CA ALA A 24 -21.03 -9.51 1.31
C ALA A 24 -20.12 -8.50 2.04
N VAL A 25 -20.11 -7.28 1.50
CA VAL A 25 -19.42 -6.10 2.03
C VAL A 25 -20.01 -5.73 3.40
N PRO A 26 -19.22 -5.60 4.48
CA PRO A 26 -19.72 -5.08 5.75
C PRO A 26 -19.95 -3.56 5.65
N SER A 27 -21.20 -3.15 5.84
CA SER A 27 -21.60 -1.75 6.04
C SER A 27 -20.81 -1.08 7.17
N LEU A 28 -20.33 0.13 6.90
CA LEU A 28 -19.57 0.98 7.82
C LEU A 28 -20.47 1.58 8.92
N PRO A 29 -20.01 1.68 10.19
CA PRO A 29 -20.66 2.49 11.21
C PRO A 29 -20.30 3.98 11.09
N PRO A 30 -21.18 4.92 11.51
CA PRO A 30 -20.93 6.35 11.44
C PRO A 30 -20.05 6.79 12.61
N VAL A 31 -18.92 7.45 12.32
CA VAL A 31 -18.03 8.00 13.34
C VAL A 31 -18.46 9.43 13.66
N LYS A 32 -18.68 9.65 14.96
CA LYS A 32 -19.19 10.87 15.59
C LYS A 32 -18.27 12.07 15.35
N GLU A 33 -18.88 13.19 15.00
CA GLU A 33 -18.26 14.52 14.99
C GLU A 33 -17.91 14.95 16.42
N SER A 34 -16.68 15.42 16.61
CA SER A 34 -16.26 16.15 17.81
C SER A 34 -15.77 17.52 17.39
N ASP A 35 -16.60 18.51 17.72
CA ASP A 35 -16.40 19.93 17.56
C ASP A 35 -15.43 20.46 18.63
N SER A 36 -14.48 21.31 18.23
CA SER A 36 -13.75 22.24 19.11
C SER A 36 -12.84 23.14 18.29
N ALA A 37 -13.38 24.28 17.86
CA ALA A 37 -12.58 25.46 17.57
C ALA A 37 -12.62 26.38 18.80
N LYS A 38 -11.49 26.52 19.49
CA LYS A 38 -11.28 27.65 20.41
C LYS A 38 -11.00 28.88 19.56
N GLU A 39 -11.85 29.89 19.71
CA GLU A 39 -11.57 31.25 19.30
C GLU A 39 -10.40 31.82 20.10
N ASP A 40 -9.47 32.46 19.41
CA ASP A 40 -8.60 33.45 20.04
C ASP A 40 -8.46 34.63 19.07
N SER A 41 -9.05 35.76 19.46
CA SER A 41 -8.94 37.04 18.75
C SER A 41 -7.89 37.89 19.45
N PRO A 42 -6.82 38.34 18.78
CA PRO A 42 -6.07 39.48 19.27
C PRO A 42 -6.66 40.75 18.65
N ASN A 43 -7.35 41.50 19.50
CA ASN A 43 -7.83 42.85 19.23
C ASN A 43 -6.62 43.80 19.15
N GLY A 44 -6.13 44.08 17.94
CA GLY A 44 -5.04 45.03 17.70
C GLY A 44 -5.57 46.45 17.53
N VAL A 45 -5.79 47.15 18.64
CA VAL A 45 -6.06 48.59 18.66
C VAL A 45 -4.78 49.33 18.23
N VAL A 46 -4.71 49.74 16.96
CA VAL A 46 -3.69 50.70 16.52
C VAL A 46 -4.21 52.11 16.84
N GLN A 47 -3.64 52.62 17.93
CA GLN A 47 -3.71 53.97 18.45
C GLN A 47 -3.32 55.00 17.37
N ALA A 48 -4.19 55.96 17.09
CA ALA A 48 -3.85 57.14 16.31
C ALA A 48 -2.89 58.05 17.12
N PRO A 49 -1.84 58.64 16.53
CA PRO A 49 -0.95 59.53 17.27
C PRO A 49 -1.61 60.89 17.56
N PRO A 50 -1.24 61.57 18.67
CA PRO A 50 -1.86 62.79 19.13
C PRO A 50 -1.50 63.99 18.24
N SER A 51 -2.50 64.79 17.89
CA SER A 51 -2.35 66.06 17.20
C SER A 51 -1.69 67.08 18.13
N THR A 52 -0.42 67.39 17.90
CA THR A 52 0.30 68.48 18.57
C THR A 52 -0.20 69.82 18.02
N VAL A 53 -0.93 70.56 18.86
CA VAL A 53 -1.31 71.95 18.61
C VAL A 53 -0.06 72.83 18.77
N GLN A 54 0.55 73.27 17.67
CA GLN A 54 1.45 74.42 17.66
C GLN A 54 0.70 75.66 17.17
N LYS A 55 0.57 76.62 18.09
CA LYS A 55 0.12 77.99 17.88
C LYS A 55 1.18 78.77 17.09
N VAL A 56 0.84 79.30 15.92
CA VAL A 56 1.60 80.35 15.23
C VAL A 56 0.64 81.44 14.76
N ALA A 57 1.06 82.68 14.98
CA ALA A 57 0.30 83.92 14.86
C ALA A 57 -0.04 84.34 13.41
N ASP A 58 -1.11 85.12 13.28
CA ASP A 58 -1.62 85.73 12.04
C ASP A 58 -0.65 86.73 11.38
N PRO A 59 -0.55 86.73 10.04
CA PRO A 59 -0.16 87.88 9.24
C PRO A 59 -1.32 88.39 8.32
N PRO A 60 -1.22 89.62 7.79
CA PRO A 60 -2.39 90.43 7.47
C PRO A 60 -3.07 90.09 6.14
N ALA A 61 -4.38 90.29 6.14
CA ALA A 61 -5.29 90.06 5.02
C ALA A 61 -4.95 90.86 3.76
N LYS A 62 -4.69 90.14 2.66
CA LYS A 62 -4.82 90.63 1.27
C LYS A 62 -5.45 89.54 0.39
N ASN A 63 -6.69 89.79 -0.04
CA ASN A 63 -7.44 89.29 -1.20
C ASN A 63 -7.10 87.88 -1.77
N ASN A 64 -7.71 86.80 -1.25
CA ASN A 64 -7.53 85.41 -1.74
C ASN A 64 -8.83 84.56 -1.78
N SER A 65 -9.97 85.13 -2.16
CA SER A 65 -11.25 84.39 -2.18
C SER A 65 -11.25 83.18 -3.14
N LYS A 66 -10.47 83.22 -4.23
CA LYS A 66 -10.38 82.12 -5.22
C LYS A 66 -9.52 80.95 -4.75
N ASP A 67 -8.51 81.21 -3.93
CA ASP A 67 -7.57 80.22 -3.37
C ASP A 67 -8.20 79.45 -2.19
N SER A 68 -9.14 80.08 -1.47
CA SER A 68 -9.92 79.40 -0.41
C SER A 68 -10.89 78.34 -0.96
N VAL A 69 -11.61 78.66 -2.04
CA VAL A 69 -12.59 77.74 -2.65
C VAL A 69 -11.91 76.51 -3.27
N ASP A 70 -10.72 76.69 -3.85
CA ASP A 70 -9.91 75.59 -4.38
C ASP A 70 -9.46 74.62 -3.26
N ARG A 71 -9.02 75.16 -2.11
CA ARG A 71 -8.68 74.35 -0.93
C ARG A 71 -9.85 73.53 -0.42
N ASP A 72 -11.03 74.13 -0.27
CA ASP A 72 -12.23 73.41 0.20
C ASP A 72 -12.62 72.29 -0.76
N SER A 73 -12.47 72.52 -2.06
CA SER A 73 -12.69 71.50 -3.09
C SER A 73 -11.67 70.35 -3.02
N ALA A 74 -10.39 70.67 -2.77
CA ALA A 74 -9.33 69.68 -2.58
C ALA A 74 -9.56 68.85 -1.30
N LEU A 75 -9.98 69.49 -0.21
CA LEU A 75 -10.34 68.80 1.04
C LEU A 75 -11.52 67.85 0.84
N ALA A 76 -12.57 68.26 0.11
CA ALA A 76 -13.70 67.39 -0.20
C ALA A 76 -13.30 66.15 -1.01
N ARG A 77 -12.36 66.30 -1.95
CA ARG A 77 -11.77 65.17 -2.71
C ARG A 77 -11.02 64.22 -1.79
N VAL A 78 -10.12 64.74 -0.95
CA VAL A 78 -9.35 63.93 0.02
C VAL A 78 -10.27 63.19 1.00
N VAL A 79 -11.33 63.83 1.49
CA VAL A 79 -12.32 63.18 2.37
C VAL A 79 -13.06 62.06 1.64
N THR A 80 -13.43 62.27 0.38
CA THR A 80 -14.09 61.25 -0.44
C THR A 80 -13.15 60.08 -0.74
N GLU A 81 -11.91 60.35 -1.12
CA GLU A 81 -10.86 59.34 -1.34
C GLU A 81 -10.60 58.53 -0.07
N LYS A 82 -10.50 59.20 1.09
CA LYS A 82 -10.36 58.53 2.40
C LYS A 82 -11.54 57.60 2.68
N ARG A 83 -12.77 58.04 2.41
CA ARG A 83 -13.98 57.21 2.59
C ARG A 83 -13.94 55.98 1.68
N LEU A 84 -13.62 56.17 0.40
CA LEU A 84 -13.54 55.07 -0.56
C LEU A 84 -12.44 54.07 -0.22
N ALA A 85 -11.27 54.57 0.21
CA ALA A 85 -10.17 53.72 0.66
C ALA A 85 -10.57 52.86 1.87
N LEU A 86 -11.30 53.43 2.84
CA LEU A 86 -11.79 52.69 4.00
C LEU A 86 -12.83 51.61 3.62
N ILE A 87 -13.76 51.94 2.72
CA ILE A 87 -14.74 50.98 2.20
C ILE A 87 -14.03 49.82 1.49
N LYS A 88 -13.06 50.12 0.63
CA LYS A 88 -12.27 49.11 -0.08
C LYS A 88 -11.48 48.21 0.88
N ALA A 89 -10.82 48.79 1.88
CA ALA A 89 -10.08 48.02 2.88
C ALA A 89 -11.00 47.09 3.69
N TRP A 90 -12.22 47.55 4.00
CA TRP A 90 -13.22 46.71 4.65
C TRP A 90 -13.72 45.58 3.73
N GLU A 91 -14.01 45.90 2.46
CA GLU A 91 -14.42 44.90 1.46
C GLU A 91 -13.35 43.82 1.27
N ASP A 92 -12.09 44.21 1.15
CA ASP A 92 -10.97 43.28 0.98
C ASP A 92 -10.76 42.42 2.24
N ASN A 93 -11.00 42.96 3.44
CA ASN A 93 -10.99 42.20 4.69
C ASN A 93 -12.10 41.14 4.72
N GLU A 94 -13.32 41.49 4.33
CA GLU A 94 -14.45 40.57 4.27
C GLU A 94 -14.24 39.47 3.23
N LYS A 95 -13.71 39.80 2.04
CA LYS A 95 -13.31 38.82 1.03
C LYS A 95 -12.27 37.84 1.60
N THR A 96 -11.23 38.36 2.24
CA THR A 96 -10.17 37.53 2.84
C THR A 96 -10.71 36.55 3.88
N LYS A 97 -11.69 36.96 4.70
CA LYS A 97 -12.36 36.06 5.66
C LYS A 97 -13.07 34.91 4.96
N VAL A 98 -13.81 35.20 3.89
CA VAL A 98 -14.50 34.18 3.09
C VAL A 98 -13.50 33.24 2.43
N ASP A 99 -12.44 33.78 1.84
CA ASP A 99 -11.39 32.99 1.19
C ASP A 99 -10.65 32.08 2.18
N ASN A 100 -10.33 32.56 3.38
CA ASN A 100 -9.70 31.73 4.41
C ASN A 100 -10.62 30.56 4.82
N LYS A 101 -11.93 30.81 4.94
CA LYS A 101 -12.92 29.77 5.24
C LYS A 101 -13.00 28.74 4.09
N ALA A 102 -12.98 29.20 2.84
CA ALA A 102 -12.96 28.32 1.67
C ALA A 102 -11.68 27.47 1.64
N TYR A 103 -10.51 28.09 1.84
CA TYR A 103 -9.22 27.40 1.85
C TYR A 103 -9.14 26.28 2.89
N LYS A 104 -9.66 26.53 4.11
CA LYS A 104 -9.76 25.50 5.17
C LYS A 104 -10.63 24.33 4.73
N LYS A 105 -11.78 24.59 4.10
CA LYS A 105 -12.66 23.54 3.57
C LYS A 105 -12.01 22.76 2.44
N HIS A 106 -11.35 23.43 1.49
CA HIS A 106 -10.62 22.76 0.41
C HIS A 106 -9.50 21.87 0.96
N SER A 107 -8.75 22.36 1.94
CA SER A 107 -7.71 21.56 2.61
C SER A 107 -8.32 20.32 3.31
N ALA A 108 -9.45 20.47 3.99
CA ALA A 108 -10.14 19.35 4.64
C ALA A 108 -10.62 18.29 3.63
N VAL A 109 -11.14 18.72 2.47
CA VAL A 109 -11.52 17.82 1.38
C VAL A 109 -10.29 17.08 0.83
N GLY A 110 -9.19 17.79 0.58
CA GLY A 110 -7.95 17.17 0.11
C GLY A 110 -7.42 16.09 1.07
N LEU A 111 -7.39 16.37 2.37
CA LEU A 111 -6.98 15.39 3.37
C LEU A 111 -7.92 14.17 3.42
N TRP A 112 -9.22 14.37 3.24
CA TRP A 112 -10.18 13.29 3.18
C TRP A 112 -9.99 12.41 1.94
N GLU A 113 -9.75 13.02 0.77
CA GLU A 113 -9.43 12.30 -0.47
C GLU A 113 -8.16 11.48 -0.33
N ASP A 114 -7.10 12.06 0.22
CA ASP A 114 -5.83 11.37 0.47
C ASP A 114 -6.00 10.19 1.42
N SER A 115 -6.81 10.35 2.48
CA SER A 115 -7.14 9.26 3.41
C SER A 115 -7.87 8.11 2.70
N LYS A 116 -8.83 8.41 1.82
CA LYS A 116 -9.54 7.39 1.03
C LYS A 116 -8.60 6.70 0.04
N LYS A 117 -7.75 7.46 -0.66
CA LYS A 117 -6.75 6.90 -1.58
C LYS A 117 -5.78 5.97 -0.84
N ALA A 118 -5.23 6.40 0.28
CA ALA A 118 -4.32 5.59 1.09
C ALA A 118 -4.98 4.30 1.59
N SER A 119 -6.28 4.34 1.94
CA SER A 119 -7.03 3.14 2.33
C SER A 119 -7.13 2.12 1.19
N VAL A 120 -7.42 2.56 -0.03
CA VAL A 120 -7.51 1.68 -1.21
C VAL A 120 -6.13 1.14 -1.58
N GLU A 121 -5.08 1.97 -1.57
CA GLU A 121 -3.71 1.54 -1.83
C GLU A 121 -3.21 0.50 -0.81
N ALA A 122 -3.59 0.63 0.46
CA ALA A 122 -3.27 -0.36 1.48
C ALA A 122 -3.97 -1.71 1.21
N GLN A 123 -5.21 -1.70 0.72
CA GLN A 123 -5.90 -2.92 0.31
C GLN A 123 -5.23 -3.59 -0.88
N LEU A 124 -4.80 -2.80 -1.88
CA LEU A 124 -4.06 -3.31 -3.03
C LEU A 124 -2.76 -4.00 -2.60
N LYS A 125 -1.94 -3.33 -1.78
CA LYS A 125 -0.69 -3.90 -1.23
C LYS A 125 -0.92 -5.21 -0.48
N LYS A 126 -2.02 -5.31 0.29
CA LYS A 126 -2.39 -6.55 1.00
C LYS A 126 -2.73 -7.68 0.03
N ILE A 127 -3.34 -7.39 -1.11
CA ILE A 127 -3.63 -8.39 -2.15
C ILE A 127 -2.33 -8.83 -2.82
N GLU A 128 -1.47 -7.89 -3.18
CA GLU A 128 -0.16 -8.16 -3.78
C GLU A 128 0.71 -9.05 -2.88
N GLU A 129 0.80 -8.76 -1.58
CA GLU A 129 1.54 -9.58 -0.61
C GLU A 129 0.99 -11.02 -0.54
N LYS A 130 -0.34 -11.19 -0.56
CA LYS A 130 -0.96 -12.52 -0.58
C LYS A 130 -0.63 -13.28 -1.86
N LEU A 131 -0.59 -12.60 -3.00
CA LEU A 131 -0.23 -13.22 -4.28
C LEU A 131 1.24 -13.63 -4.29
N GLU A 132 2.14 -12.79 -3.80
CA GLU A 132 3.56 -13.11 -3.75
C GLU A 132 3.84 -14.28 -2.80
N LYS A 133 3.17 -14.33 -1.63
CA LYS A 133 3.22 -15.49 -0.73
C LYS A 133 2.77 -16.78 -1.41
N LYS A 134 1.65 -16.76 -2.13
CA LYS A 134 1.16 -17.94 -2.87
C LYS A 134 2.16 -18.36 -3.94
N LYS A 135 2.72 -17.42 -4.69
CA LYS A 135 3.72 -17.67 -5.72
C LYS A 135 4.98 -18.33 -5.13
N ALA A 136 5.49 -17.82 -4.02
CA ALA A 136 6.63 -18.43 -3.31
C ALA A 136 6.33 -19.87 -2.87
N GLN A 137 5.16 -20.13 -2.29
CA GLN A 137 4.73 -21.49 -1.91
C GLN A 137 4.68 -22.44 -3.11
N TYR A 138 4.19 -22.00 -4.27
CA TYR A 138 4.17 -22.84 -5.48
C TYR A 138 5.56 -23.14 -6.01
N VAL A 139 6.45 -22.14 -5.98
CA VAL A 139 7.87 -22.33 -6.36
C VAL A 139 8.54 -23.35 -5.44
N GLU A 140 8.30 -23.27 -4.14
CA GLU A 140 8.83 -24.24 -3.16
C GLU A 140 8.27 -25.65 -3.40
N LYS A 141 6.94 -25.78 -3.57
CA LYS A 141 6.31 -27.07 -3.91
C LYS A 141 6.90 -27.70 -5.17
N LYS A 142 7.19 -26.88 -6.19
CA LYS A 142 7.85 -27.34 -7.42
C LYS A 142 9.26 -27.84 -7.11
N LYS A 143 10.06 -27.08 -6.35
CA LYS A 143 11.42 -27.48 -5.94
C LYS A 143 11.42 -28.78 -5.14
N ASN A 144 10.49 -28.93 -4.19
CA ASN A 144 10.38 -30.14 -3.37
C ASN A 144 10.01 -31.38 -4.21
N LYS A 145 9.12 -31.22 -5.19
CA LYS A 145 8.81 -32.31 -6.15
C LYS A 145 10.02 -32.71 -6.98
N ILE A 146 10.78 -31.73 -7.48
CA ILE A 146 12.01 -31.99 -8.23
C ILE A 146 13.05 -32.71 -7.35
N ALA A 147 13.23 -32.26 -6.11
CA ALA A 147 14.12 -32.89 -5.15
C ALA A 147 13.71 -34.34 -4.85
N GLY A 148 12.42 -34.60 -4.65
CA GLY A 148 11.89 -35.95 -4.44
C GLY A 148 12.13 -36.88 -5.64
N ILE A 149 11.97 -36.37 -6.88
CA ILE A 149 12.30 -37.15 -8.09
C ILE A 149 13.80 -37.47 -8.13
N HIS A 150 14.66 -36.51 -7.81
CA HIS A 150 16.10 -36.72 -7.78
C HIS A 150 16.49 -37.75 -6.71
N GLN A 151 15.96 -37.63 -5.50
CA GLN A 151 16.19 -38.59 -4.42
C GLN A 151 15.76 -40.00 -4.83
N LEU A 152 14.55 -40.18 -5.38
CA LEU A 152 14.07 -41.48 -5.84
C LEU A 152 14.98 -42.06 -6.94
N ALA A 153 15.50 -41.23 -7.83
CA ALA A 153 16.45 -41.66 -8.84
C ALA A 153 17.78 -42.12 -8.23
N GLU A 154 18.31 -41.39 -7.24
CA GLU A 154 19.52 -41.78 -6.52
C GLU A 154 19.33 -43.07 -5.72
N GLU A 155 18.18 -43.28 -5.08
CA GLU A 155 17.84 -44.53 -4.37
C GLU A 155 17.85 -45.74 -5.33
N LYS A 156 17.29 -45.58 -6.54
CA LYS A 156 17.36 -46.61 -7.58
C LYS A 156 18.80 -46.88 -8.04
N ARG A 157 19.61 -45.83 -8.23
CA ARG A 157 21.03 -45.98 -8.60
C ARG A 157 21.81 -46.70 -7.50
N ALA A 158 21.59 -46.34 -6.24
CA ALA A 158 22.22 -47.00 -5.09
C ALA A 158 21.82 -48.48 -4.99
N THR A 159 20.57 -48.83 -5.28
CA THR A 159 20.10 -50.22 -5.29
C THR A 159 20.82 -51.04 -6.36
N VAL A 160 20.92 -50.51 -7.59
CA VAL A 160 21.65 -51.18 -8.69
C VAL A 160 23.12 -51.36 -8.33
N GLU A 161 23.75 -50.34 -7.76
CA GLU A 161 25.17 -50.41 -7.36
C GLU A 161 25.39 -51.39 -6.20
N ALA A 162 24.44 -51.52 -5.27
CA ALA A 162 24.49 -52.52 -4.20
C ALA A 162 24.38 -53.95 -4.77
N GLN A 163 23.43 -54.19 -5.68
CA GLN A 163 23.28 -55.49 -6.37
C GLN A 163 24.55 -55.86 -7.15
N ARG A 164 25.12 -54.89 -7.88
CA ARG A 164 26.40 -55.06 -8.57
C ARG A 164 27.47 -55.51 -7.59
N LYS A 165 27.67 -54.79 -6.48
CA LYS A 165 28.70 -55.15 -5.48
C LYS A 165 28.48 -56.52 -4.87
N GLU A 166 27.22 -56.90 -4.62
CA GLU A 166 26.88 -58.24 -4.14
C GLU A 166 27.29 -59.33 -5.13
N GLU A 167 27.03 -59.15 -6.43
CA GLU A 167 27.46 -60.09 -7.47
C GLU A 167 28.99 -60.20 -7.55
N PHE A 168 29.70 -59.07 -7.47
CA PHE A 168 31.16 -59.06 -7.42
C PHE A 168 31.70 -59.85 -6.22
N LEU A 169 31.11 -59.68 -5.03
CA LEU A 169 31.49 -60.45 -3.84
C LEU A 169 31.23 -61.95 -4.01
N LYS A 170 30.09 -62.35 -4.61
CA LYS A 170 29.79 -63.76 -4.91
C LYS A 170 30.81 -64.37 -5.87
N ILE A 171 31.21 -63.62 -6.90
CA ILE A 171 32.24 -64.04 -7.86
C ILE A 171 33.58 -64.21 -7.14
N GLU A 172 33.97 -63.25 -6.29
CA GLU A 172 35.22 -63.30 -5.53
C GLU A 172 35.26 -64.45 -4.51
N GLU A 173 34.15 -64.71 -3.82
CA GLU A 173 34.00 -65.85 -2.93
C GLU A 173 34.14 -67.17 -3.69
N THR A 174 33.48 -67.27 -4.86
CA THR A 174 33.56 -68.45 -5.74
C THR A 174 34.98 -68.65 -6.27
N ALA A 175 35.65 -67.58 -6.71
CA ALA A 175 37.04 -67.63 -7.14
C ALA A 175 37.98 -68.08 -6.01
N SER A 176 37.74 -67.61 -4.78
CA SER A 176 38.50 -68.02 -3.59
C SER A 176 38.30 -69.50 -3.27
N LYS A 177 37.07 -70.02 -3.38
CA LYS A 177 36.78 -71.46 -3.26
C LYS A 177 37.55 -72.29 -4.29
N PHE A 178 37.60 -71.85 -5.54
CA PHE A 178 38.36 -72.53 -6.60
C PHE A 178 39.87 -72.52 -6.35
N ARG A 179 40.43 -71.39 -5.88
CA ARG A 179 41.85 -71.30 -5.48
C ARG A 179 42.17 -72.26 -4.33
N ALA A 180 41.28 -72.38 -3.33
CA ALA A 180 41.49 -73.26 -2.18
C ALA A 180 41.37 -74.75 -2.53
N SER A 181 40.46 -75.13 -3.44
CA SER A 181 40.25 -76.53 -3.84
C SER A 181 41.17 -77.02 -4.96
N GLY A 182 41.94 -76.14 -5.60
CA GLY A 182 42.75 -76.44 -6.78
C GLY A 182 41.94 -76.67 -8.07
N TYR A 183 40.64 -76.40 -8.05
CA TYR A 183 39.76 -76.55 -9.21
C TYR A 183 39.98 -75.41 -10.22
N THR A 184 40.30 -75.76 -11.47
CA THR A 184 40.45 -74.80 -12.58
C THR A 184 39.16 -74.77 -13.43
N PRO A 185 38.43 -73.65 -13.49
CA PRO A 185 37.20 -73.55 -14.28
C PRO A 185 37.46 -73.81 -15.77
N ARG A 186 36.78 -74.80 -16.35
CA ARG A 186 36.97 -75.22 -17.76
C ARG A 186 36.32 -74.30 -18.82
N ARG A 187 35.49 -73.33 -18.42
CA ARG A 187 34.68 -72.49 -19.33
C ARG A 187 35.03 -71.01 -19.15
N PHE A 188 36.19 -70.59 -19.64
CA PHE A 188 36.69 -69.21 -19.48
C PHE A 188 36.24 -68.24 -20.61
N LEU A 189 35.68 -68.76 -21.73
CA LEU A 189 35.58 -67.99 -22.99
C LEU A 189 34.18 -67.94 -23.65
N ALA A 190 33.10 -68.37 -22.99
CA ALA A 190 31.81 -68.56 -23.69
C ALA A 190 31.02 -67.28 -24.01
N CYS A 191 31.40 -66.10 -23.50
CA CYS A 191 30.61 -64.85 -23.66
C CYS A 191 31.41 -63.65 -24.20
N PHE A 192 32.56 -63.86 -24.85
CA PHE A 192 33.32 -62.80 -25.53
C PHE A 192 33.15 -62.82 -27.06
N SER A 193 32.09 -63.46 -27.58
CA SER A 193 31.75 -63.45 -29.00
C SER A 193 30.42 -62.72 -29.22
N ALA A 194 30.49 -61.64 -30.01
CA ALA A 194 29.44 -60.72 -30.48
C ALA A 194 29.13 -59.51 -29.60
#